data_AF-H8G7Q0-F1
#
_entry.id   AF-H8G7Q0-F1
#
_cell.length_a   1.000
_cell.length_b   1.000
_cell.length_c   1.000
_cell.angle_alpha   90.00
_cell.angle_beta   90.00
_cell.angle_gamma   90.00
#
_symmetry.space_group_name_H-M   'P 1'
#
loop_
_entity.id
_entity.type
_entity.pdbx_description
1 polymer ?
#
loop_
_entity_poly.entity_id
_entity_poly.type
_entity_poly.pdbx_seq_one_letter_code
_entity_poly.pdbx_strand_id
1 'polypeptide(L)' 'MRDSIACPRCDQGSVDQCRVLSTQSVIWVCDECEALWWSREDVGVSSFADLSVVLESMGVRVSWDQLKPLLN' A
#
# COMPACT_ATOMS: atom_id res chain seq x y z
N MET A 1 3.96 13.10 -14.72
CA MET A 1 4.71 11.85 -14.50
C MET A 1 4.15 11.25 -13.23
N ARG A 2 3.72 9.98 -13.21
CA ARG A 2 3.24 9.36 -11.98
C ARG A 2 4.46 8.91 -11.17
N ASP A 3 4.59 9.37 -9.93
CA ASP A 3 5.63 8.91 -8.98
C ASP A 3 5.25 7.52 -8.43
N SER A 4 5.13 6.52 -9.29
CA SER A 4 4.86 5.13 -8.91
C SER A 4 6.18 4.36 -8.88
N ILE A 5 6.43 3.61 -7.79
CA ILE A 5 7.68 2.87 -7.57
C ILE A 5 7.48 1.43 -8.04
N ALA A 6 8.43 0.85 -8.79
CA ALA A 6 8.34 -0.57 -9.15
C ALA A 6 8.35 -1.45 -7.89
N CYS A 7 7.45 -2.43 -7.82
CA CYS A 7 7.33 -3.26 -6.62
C CYS A 7 8.52 -4.23 -6.52
N PRO A 8 9.35 -4.14 -5.46
CA PRO A 8 10.50 -5.02 -5.30
C PRO A 8 10.12 -6.47 -4.91
N ARG A 9 8.86 -6.72 -4.53
CA ARG A 9 8.37 -8.06 -4.13
C ARG A 9 8.03 -8.92 -5.33
N CYS A 10 7.24 -8.38 -6.26
CA CYS A 10 6.70 -9.16 -7.39
C CYS A 10 7.32 -8.80 -8.75
N ASP A 11 8.08 -7.69 -8.84
CA ASP A 11 8.72 -7.20 -10.07
C ASP A 11 7.76 -6.97 -11.26
N GLN A 12 6.45 -6.92 -10.99
CA GLN A 12 5.40 -6.79 -12.01
C GLN A 12 4.49 -5.58 -11.76
N GLY A 13 4.20 -5.29 -10.48
CA GLY A 13 3.31 -4.20 -10.09
C GLY A 13 4.03 -2.91 -9.71
N SER A 14 3.23 -1.92 -9.37
CA SER A 14 3.67 -0.62 -8.87
C SER A 14 3.21 -0.41 -7.42
N VAL A 15 4.04 0.25 -6.63
CA VAL A 15 3.73 0.65 -5.27
C VAL A 15 3.24 2.09 -5.31
N ASP A 16 1.95 2.26 -5.03
CA ASP A 16 1.28 3.54 -5.01
C ASP A 16 1.01 4.00 -3.58
N GLN A 17 1.03 5.31 -3.37
CA GLN A 17 0.65 5.91 -2.11
C GLN A 17 -0.87 5.96 -2.00
N CYS A 18 -1.41 5.36 -0.94
CA CYS A 18 -2.84 5.27 -0.67
C CYS A 18 -3.15 5.79 0.73
N ARG A 19 -4.34 6.36 0.89
CA ARG A 19 -4.91 6.70 2.19
C ARG A 19 -6.03 5.72 2.53
N VAL A 20 -5.93 5.09 3.70
CA VAL A 20 -7.02 4.31 4.29
C VAL A 20 -8.10 5.30 4.75
N LEU A 21 -9.31 5.22 4.20
CA LEU A 21 -10.37 6.20 4.42
C LEU A 21 -10.82 6.23 5.89
N SER A 22 -10.95 5.06 6.52
CA SER A 22 -11.48 4.92 7.88
C SER A 22 -10.54 5.45 8.97
N THR A 23 -9.23 5.26 8.81
CA THR A 23 -8.21 5.66 9.79
C THR A 23 -7.45 6.92 9.39
N GLN A 24 -7.60 7.37 8.14
CA GLN A 24 -6.78 8.41 7.50
C GLN A 24 -5.28 8.07 7.41
N SER A 25 -4.88 6.82 7.73
CA SER A 25 -3.50 6.37 7.62
C SER A 25 -3.02 6.40 6.17
N VAL A 26 -1.80 6.87 5.96
CA VAL A 26 -1.13 6.82 4.66
C VAL A 26 -0.26 5.57 4.61
N ILE A 27 -0.41 4.80 3.54
CA ILE A 27 0.29 3.54 3.30
C ILE A 27 0.81 3.52 1.86
N TRP A 28 1.81 2.68 1.62
CA TRP A 28 2.35 2.40 0.29
C TRP A 28 2.03 0.96 -0.04
N VAL A 29 1.24 0.72 -1.08
CA VAL A 29 0.74 -0.62 -1.38
C VAL A 29 0.94 -0.95 -2.85
N CYS A 30 1.33 -2.20 -3.12
CA CYS A 30 1.42 -2.71 -4.48
C CYS A 30 0.03 -3.04 -5.04
N ASP A 31 -0.26 -2.59 -6.26
CA ASP A 31 -1.53 -2.85 -6.94
C ASP A 31 -1.71 -4.31 -7.39
N GLU A 32 -0.61 -5.04 -7.58
CA GLU A 32 -0.65 -6.44 -8.06
C GLU A 32 -0.55 -7.48 -6.95
N CYS A 33 0.39 -7.32 -6.02
CA CYS A 33 0.69 -8.34 -5.01
C CYS A 33 0.27 -7.97 -3.59
N GLU A 34 -0.41 -6.84 -3.42
CA GLU A 34 -0.97 -6.36 -2.15
C GLU A 34 0.05 -6.21 -1.01
N ALA A 35 1.35 -6.17 -1.33
CA ALA A 35 2.41 -5.86 -0.36
C ALA A 35 2.32 -4.41 0.08
N LEU A 36 2.41 -4.19 1.39
CA LEU A 36 2.22 -2.92 2.06
C LEU A 36 3.49 -2.52 2.83
N TRP A 37 3.82 -1.24 2.72
CA TRP A 37 4.83 -0.55 3.52
C TRP A 37 4.21 0.70 4.18
N TRP A 38 4.78 1.09 5.31
CA TRP A 38 4.31 2.23 6.10
C TRP A 38 4.90 3.57 5.65
N SER A 39 6.02 3.53 4.94
CA SER A 39 6.68 4.69 4.36
C SER A 39 7.22 4.39 2.97
N ARG A 40 7.47 5.44 2.18
CA ARG A 40 8.16 5.32 0.89
C ARG A 40 9.57 4.74 1.05
N GLU A 41 10.26 5.11 2.13
CA GLU A 41 11.65 4.74 2.39
C GLU A 41 11.80 3.26 2.77
N ASP A 42 10.73 2.63 3.26
CA ASP A 42 10.71 1.20 3.59
C ASP A 42 10.63 0.29 2.35
N VAL A 43 10.17 0.82 1.20
CA VAL A 43 9.93 0.02 -0.02
C VAL A 43 11.26 -0.52 -0.54
N GLY A 44 11.44 -1.85 -0.45
CA GLY A 44 12.66 -2.53 -0.89
C GLY A 44 13.80 -2.50 0.14
N VAL A 45 13.58 -1.90 1.31
CA VAL A 45 14.55 -1.86 2.41
C VAL A 45 14.07 -2.71 3.57
N SER A 46 12.82 -2.52 4.00
CA SER A 46 12.20 -3.19 5.13
C SER A 46 11.28 -4.33 4.68
N SER A 47 10.93 -5.22 5.62
CA SER A 47 9.88 -6.22 5.41
C SER A 47 8.55 -5.56 5.07
N PHE A 48 7.79 -6.19 4.17
CA PHE A 48 6.43 -5.78 3.85
C PHE A 48 5.42 -6.51 4.75
N ALA A 49 4.21 -5.96 4.84
CA ALA A 49 3.03 -6.65 5.35
C ALA A 49 2.04 -6.92 4.21
N ASP A 50 1.10 -7.84 4.37
CA ASP A 50 0.01 -8.01 3.40
C ASP A 50 -1.13 -7.04 3.74
N LEU A 51 -1.64 -6.32 2.74
CA LEU A 51 -2.69 -5.30 2.91
C LEU A 51 -3.90 -5.83 3.68
N SER A 52 -4.34 -7.05 3.36
CA SER A 52 -5.50 -7.69 3.99
C SER A 52 -5.33 -7.86 5.50
N VAL A 53 -4.17 -8.35 5.94
CA VAL A 53 -3.81 -8.52 7.36
C VAL A 53 -3.79 -7.17 8.06
N VAL A 54 -3.23 -6.14 7.41
CA VAL A 54 -3.15 -4.79 7.98
C VAL A 54 -4.54 -4.17 8.14
N LEU A 55 -5.39 -4.24 7.11
CA LEU A 55 -6.75 -3.71 7.18
C LEU A 55 -7.59 -4.45 8.23
N GLU A 56 -7.49 -5.78 8.29
CA GLU A 56 -8.18 -6.60 9.30
C GLU A 56 -7.71 -6.24 10.71
N SER A 57 -6.40 -6.06 10.93
CA SER A 57 -5.84 -5.61 12.21
C SER A 57 -6.29 -4.20 12.60
N MET A 58 -6.67 -3.35 11.63
CA MET A 58 -7.23 -2.02 11.90
C MET A 58 -8.75 -2.06 12.13
N GLY A 59 -9.39 -3.23 12.01
CA GLY A 59 -10.85 -3.35 12.01
C GLY A 59 -11.50 -2.71 10.77
N VAL A 60 -10.73 -2.53 9.69
CA VAL A 60 -11.19 -1.98 8.42
C VAL A 60 -11.57 -3.14 7.50
N ARG A 61 -12.65 -2.98 6.74
CA ARG A 61 -13.04 -3.96 5.73
C ARG A 61 -11.90 -4.14 4.72
N VAL A 62 -11.50 -5.38 4.48
CA VAL A 62 -10.51 -5.73 3.45
C VAL A 62 -11.11 -5.53 2.06
N SER A 63 -11.04 -4.30 1.55
CA SER A 63 -11.45 -3.92 0.19
C SER A 63 -10.68 -2.69 -0.27
N TRP A 64 -10.34 -2.66 -1.56
CA TRP A 64 -9.75 -1.51 -2.24
C TRP A 64 -10.63 -0.25 -2.18
N ASP A 65 -11.96 -0.39 -2.02
CA ASP A 65 -12.86 0.76 -1.83
C ASP A 65 -12.57 1.56 -0.55
N GLN A 66 -11.84 0.97 0.40
CA GLN A 66 -11.40 1.63 1.63
C GLN A 66 -10.11 2.42 1.44
N LEU A 67 -9.49 2.35 0.26
CA LEU A 67 -8.25 3.04 -0.07
C LEU A 67 -8.54 4.14 -1.09
N LYS A 68 -7.96 5.31 -0.85
CA LYS A 68 -7.94 6.41 -1.80
C LYS A 68 -6.50 6.66 -2.26
N PRO A 69 -6.19 6.46 -3.55
CA PRO A 69 -4.89 6.84 -4.10
C PRO A 69 -4.61 8.32 -3.85
N LEU A 70 -3.44 8.61 -3.28
CA LEU A 70 -2.90 9.94 -3.15
C LEU A 70 -2.01 10.19 -4.37
N LEU A 71 -2.66 10.39 -5.51
CA LEU A 71 -1.97 10.84 -6.71
C LEU A 71 -1.53 12.30 -6.48
N ASN A 72 -0.24 12.57 -6.60
CA ASN A 72 0.28 13.93 -6.80
C ASN A 72 0.23 14.31 -8.29
#